data_AF-A0AAN0LT41-F1
#
_entry.id   AF-A0AAN0LT41-F1
#
_cell.length_a   1.000
_cell.length_b   1.000
_cell.length_c   1.000
_cell.angle_alpha   90.00
_cell.angle_beta   90.00
_cell.angle_gamma   90.00
#
_symmetry.space_group_name_H-M   'P 1'
#
loop_
_entity.id
_entity.type
_entity.pdbx_description
1 polymer ?
#
loop_
_entity_poly.entity_id
_entity_poly.type
_entity_poly.pdbx_seq_one_letter_code
_entity_poly.pdbx_strand_id
1 'polypeptide(L)'
;MVYDWGVHVFDQLLMMIKSPVISVSSDLSFVLGHDSDDGFVTQLIFENGIRAHIEVATTNFITLPRWYVKGLTGTAVIHDWNRNGEMVLLRANVDHVPPKPIRAGAGFTKTMAPLREASLERKPLPNR
;
A
#
# COMPACT_ATOMS: atom_id res chain seq x y z
N MET A 1 7.13 -16.99 10.06
CA MET A 1 7.42 -15.75 9.30
C MET A 1 7.44 -14.50 10.16
N VAL A 2 6.58 -14.37 11.18
CA VAL A 2 6.56 -13.21 12.09
C VAL A 2 7.95 -12.92 12.68
N TYR A 3 8.63 -13.94 13.21
CA TYR A 3 9.95 -13.80 13.83
C TYR A 3 11.14 -13.81 12.87
N ASP A 4 10.92 -14.08 11.59
CA ASP A 4 11.97 -14.11 10.57
C ASP A 4 11.98 -12.79 9.79
N TRP A 5 11.00 -12.60 8.88
CA TRP A 5 10.88 -11.37 8.10
C TRP A 5 10.00 -10.32 8.74
N GLY A 6 9.02 -10.71 9.56
CA GLY A 6 8.09 -9.78 10.17
C GLY A 6 8.80 -8.72 11.02
N VAL A 7 9.76 -9.12 11.84
CA VAL A 7 10.58 -8.21 12.66
C VAL A 7 11.22 -7.09 11.84
N HIS A 8 11.75 -7.39 10.65
CA HIS A 8 12.37 -6.39 9.78
C HIS A 8 11.35 -5.39 9.22
N VAL A 9 10.15 -5.85 8.84
CA VAL A 9 9.12 -4.97 8.30
C VAL A 9 8.52 -4.09 9.39
N PHE A 10 8.28 -4.65 10.58
CA PHE A 10 7.82 -3.88 11.75
C PHE A 10 8.84 -2.82 12.15
N ASP A 11 10.12 -3.18 12.23
CA ASP A 11 11.21 -2.24 12.55
C ASP A 11 11.26 -1.08 11.55
N GLN A 12 11.25 -1.37 10.24
CA GLN A 12 11.22 -0.34 9.20
C GLN A 12 10.05 0.63 9.38
N LEU A 13 8.85 0.10 9.65
CA LEU A 13 7.65 0.90 9.79
C LEU A 13 7.68 1.77 11.05
N LEU A 14 8.08 1.22 12.20
CA LEU A 14 8.18 1.94 13.47
C LEU A 14 9.35 2.94 13.47
N MET A 15 10.41 2.67 12.68
CA MET A 15 11.46 3.63 12.44
C MET A 15 10.97 4.80 11.58
N MET A 16 10.13 4.55 10.57
CA MET A 16 9.60 5.58 9.67
C MET A 16 8.48 6.43 10.31
N ILE A 17 7.56 5.80 11.03
CA ILE A 17 6.40 6.46 11.62
C ILE A 17 6.68 6.78 13.09
N LYS A 18 6.96 8.06 13.39
CA LYS A 18 7.24 8.54 14.75
C LYS A 18 5.95 8.83 15.53
N SER A 19 5.15 7.79 15.75
CA SER A 19 3.91 7.85 16.53
C SER A 19 3.65 6.51 17.22
N PRO A 20 3.01 6.49 18.40
CA PRO A 20 2.61 5.25 19.05
C PRO A 20 1.61 4.43 18.21
N VAL A 21 1.73 3.10 18.27
CA VAL A 21 0.70 2.19 17.76
C VAL A 21 -0.41 2.07 18.81
N ILE A 22 -1.65 2.26 18.39
CA ILE A 22 -2.83 2.22 19.26
C ILE A 22 -3.75 1.02 18.99
N SER A 23 -3.57 0.33 17.86
CA SER A 23 -4.31 -0.89 17.53
C SER A 23 -3.50 -1.82 16.65
N VAL A 24 -3.60 -3.11 16.93
CA VAL A 24 -3.00 -4.21 16.15
C VAL A 24 -4.07 -5.28 15.93
N SER A 25 -4.27 -5.71 14.69
CA SER A 25 -5.09 -6.85 14.32
C SER A 25 -4.30 -7.73 13.37
N SER A 26 -4.20 -9.02 13.64
CA SER A 26 -3.31 -9.92 12.90
C SER A 26 -3.94 -11.28 12.67
N ASP A 27 -3.64 -11.87 11.52
CA ASP A 27 -4.00 -13.23 11.14
C ASP A 27 -2.72 -13.97 10.71
N LEU A 28 -2.51 -15.17 11.25
CA LEU A 28 -1.36 -16.01 10.91
C LEU A 28 -1.76 -17.08 9.88
N SER A 29 -0.85 -17.40 8.97
CA SER A 29 -1.00 -18.44 7.96
C SER A 29 -0.23 -19.70 8.36
N PHE A 30 -0.88 -20.86 8.15
CA PHE A 30 -0.34 -22.21 8.37
C PHE A 30 -0.68 -23.13 7.18
N VAL A 31 -0.73 -22.57 5.97
CA VAL A 31 -1.11 -23.29 4.74
C VAL A 31 -0.17 -24.47 4.46
N LEU A 32 1.09 -24.39 4.86
CA LEU A 32 2.07 -25.48 4.72
C LEU A 32 1.91 -26.59 5.78
N GLY A 33 1.06 -26.37 6.80
CA GLY A 33 0.74 -27.37 7.83
C GLY A 33 1.85 -27.59 8.87
N HIS A 34 2.78 -26.64 9.02
CA HIS A 34 3.80 -26.65 10.06
C HIS A 34 3.26 -26.08 11.38
N ASP A 35 3.95 -26.33 12.49
CA ASP A 35 3.61 -25.74 13.80
C ASP A 35 3.94 -24.25 13.90
N SER A 36 4.80 -23.76 13.00
CA SER A 36 5.19 -22.34 12.89
C SER A 36 4.49 -21.67 11.72
N ASP A 37 4.26 -20.36 11.81
CA ASP A 37 3.58 -19.60 10.76
C ASP A 37 4.41 -19.53 9.46
N ASP A 38 3.77 -19.77 8.33
CA ASP A 38 4.33 -19.61 6.97
C ASP A 38 3.98 -18.26 6.32
N GLY A 39 3.20 -17.46 7.04
CA GLY A 39 2.90 -16.09 6.68
C GLY A 39 2.04 -15.40 7.73
N PHE A 40 1.83 -14.11 7.56
CA PHE A 40 0.90 -13.34 8.35
C PHE A 40 0.44 -12.10 7.60
N VAL A 41 -0.74 -11.64 7.99
CA VAL A 41 -1.27 -10.32 7.66
C VAL A 41 -1.45 -9.55 8.96
N THR A 42 -1.10 -8.27 8.97
CA THR A 42 -1.29 -7.40 10.14
C THR A 42 -1.74 -6.01 9.73
N GLN A 43 -2.73 -5.49 10.44
CA GLN A 43 -3.21 -4.12 10.35
C GLN A 43 -2.76 -3.36 11.59
N LEU A 44 -2.10 -2.22 11.39
CA LEU A 44 -1.69 -1.31 12.45
C LEU A 44 -2.42 0.03 12.31
N ILE A 45 -2.83 0.60 13.45
CA ILE A 45 -3.33 1.98 13.53
C ILE A 45 -2.42 2.74 14.49
N PHE A 46 -1.91 3.88 14.03
CA PHE A 46 -1.08 4.79 14.80
C PHE A 46 -1.93 5.94 15.37
N GLU A 47 -1.49 6.51 16.49
CA GLU A 47 -2.17 7.62 17.17
C GLU A 47 -2.34 8.84 16.25
N ASN A 48 -1.35 9.12 15.41
CA ASN A 48 -1.40 10.21 14.43
C ASN A 48 -2.33 9.94 13.22
N GLY A 49 -3.09 8.84 13.23
CA GLY A 49 -4.06 8.49 12.20
C GLY A 49 -3.51 7.70 11.01
N ILE A 50 -2.18 7.47 10.94
CA ILE A 50 -1.61 6.59 9.91
C ILE A 50 -2.09 5.16 10.12
N ARG A 51 -2.34 4.45 9.02
CA ARG A 51 -2.70 3.03 9.00
C ARG A 51 -1.74 2.28 8.11
N ALA A 52 -1.30 1.12 8.56
CA ALA A 52 -0.41 0.26 7.80
C ALA A 52 -0.97 -1.15 7.67
N HIS A 53 -0.86 -1.70 6.47
CA HIS A 53 -1.12 -3.10 6.18
C HIS A 53 0.22 -3.77 5.89
N ILE A 54 0.49 -4.87 6.57
CA ILE A 54 1.71 -5.65 6.45
C ILE A 54 1.32 -7.07 6.06
N GLU A 55 1.96 -7.60 5.03
CA GLU A 55 1.81 -8.99 4.62
C GLU A 55 3.20 -9.57 4.36
N VAL A 56 3.43 -10.76 4.92
CA VAL A 56 4.59 -11.60 4.62
C VAL A 56 4.07 -13.01 4.44
N ALA A 57 4.37 -13.67 3.33
CA ALA A 57 3.92 -15.03 3.07
C ALA A 57 4.93 -15.76 2.18
N THR A 58 5.11 -17.07 2.41
CA THR A 58 5.95 -17.93 1.56
C THR A 58 5.16 -18.70 0.50
N THR A 59 3.85 -18.50 0.44
CA THR A 59 2.91 -19.26 -0.42
C THR A 59 2.27 -18.39 -1.52
N ASN A 60 2.78 -17.18 -1.76
CA ASN A 60 2.26 -16.28 -2.79
C ASN A 60 2.94 -16.56 -4.13
N PHE A 61 2.26 -17.31 -5.02
CA PHE A 61 2.73 -17.55 -6.40
C PHE A 61 2.63 -16.31 -7.31
N ILE A 62 1.77 -15.35 -6.93
CA ILE A 62 1.66 -14.04 -7.56
C ILE A 62 2.00 -13.03 -6.48
N THR A 63 2.99 -12.19 -6.73
CA THR A 63 3.46 -11.21 -5.76
C THR A 63 2.67 -9.90 -5.86
N LEU A 64 2.32 -9.35 -4.70
CA LEU A 64 1.88 -7.97 -4.58
C LEU A 64 3.10 -7.03 -4.61
N PRO A 65 2.90 -5.73 -4.89
CA PRO A 65 3.99 -4.77 -4.82
C PRO A 65 4.65 -4.75 -3.44
N ARG A 66 5.99 -4.64 -3.40
CA ARG A 66 6.77 -4.57 -2.16
C ARG A 66 6.40 -3.38 -1.27
N TRP A 67 6.06 -2.24 -1.86
CA TRP A 67 5.49 -1.08 -1.16
C TRP A 67 4.38 -0.46 -1.98
N TYR A 68 3.31 -0.06 -1.29
CA TYR A 68 2.25 0.75 -1.83
C TYR A 68 1.85 1.79 -0.78
N VAL A 69 1.97 3.07 -1.12
CA VAL A 69 1.77 4.18 -0.19
C VAL A 69 0.78 5.17 -0.78
N LYS A 70 -0.21 5.57 0.01
CA LYS A 70 -1.18 6.60 -0.35
C LYS A 70 -1.00 7.82 0.54
N GLY A 71 -0.95 9.00 -0.08
CA GLY A 71 -0.96 10.29 0.59
C GLY A 71 -2.13 11.15 0.11
N LEU A 72 -2.25 12.34 0.68
CA LEU A 72 -3.31 13.30 0.34
C LEU A 72 -3.28 13.70 -1.15
N THR A 73 -2.07 13.88 -1.70
CA THR A 73 -1.86 14.43 -3.05
C THR A 73 -1.20 13.45 -4.00
N GLY A 74 -1.16 12.16 -3.67
CA GLY A 74 -0.53 11.20 -4.55
C GLY A 74 -0.47 9.77 -4.00
N THR A 75 0.07 8.89 -4.82
CA THR A 75 0.30 7.49 -4.51
C THR A 75 1.65 7.07 -5.07
N ALA A 76 2.37 6.22 -4.36
CA ALA A 76 3.64 5.66 -4.80
C ALA A 76 3.57 4.13 -4.72
N VAL A 77 4.24 3.48 -5.68
CA VAL A 77 4.37 2.02 -5.71
C VAL A 77 5.83 1.65 -5.96
N ILE A 78 6.32 0.66 -5.23
CA ILE A 78 7.58 -0.03 -5.48
C ILE A 78 7.24 -1.51 -5.64
N HIS A 79 7.45 -2.04 -6.83
CA HIS A 79 7.04 -3.40 -7.18
C HIS A 79 7.95 -4.46 -6.56
N ASP A 80 9.27 -4.23 -6.57
CA ASP A 80 10.25 -5.26 -6.25
C ASP A 80 11.53 -4.71 -5.61
N TRP A 81 12.47 -5.61 -5.32
CA TRP A 81 13.77 -5.33 -4.73
C TRP A 81 14.68 -4.46 -5.60
N ASN A 82 14.46 -4.43 -6.91
CA ASN A 82 15.22 -3.61 -7.85
C ASN A 82 14.74 -2.14 -7.85
N ARG A 83 13.75 -1.80 -7.01
CA ARG A 83 13.13 -0.48 -6.90
C ARG A 83 12.41 -0.06 -8.19
N ASN A 84 11.88 -1.03 -8.94
CA ASN A 84 10.99 -0.73 -10.06
C ASN A 84 9.70 -0.14 -9.51
N GLY A 85 9.26 1.02 -10.02
CA GLY A 85 8.04 1.67 -9.55
C GLY A 85 7.89 3.12 -10.02
N GLU A 86 6.85 3.77 -9.52
CA GLU A 86 6.48 5.13 -9.90
C GLU A 86 5.76 5.87 -8.76
N MET A 87 5.68 7.18 -8.90
CA MET A 87 4.80 8.04 -8.12
C MET A 87 3.79 8.69 -9.06
N VAL A 88 2.52 8.72 -8.65
CA VAL A 88 1.45 9.44 -9.33
C VAL A 88 0.96 10.53 -8.39
N LEU A 89 1.14 11.78 -8.78
CA LEU A 89 0.81 12.97 -7.99
C LEU A 89 -0.32 13.76 -8.63
N LEU A 90 -1.11 14.45 -7.80
CA LEU A 90 -2.02 15.48 -8.27
C LEU A 90 -1.22 16.70 -8.71
N ARG A 91 -1.49 17.20 -9.92
CA ARG A 91 -0.89 18.46 -10.39
C ARG A 91 -1.39 19.63 -9.51
N ALA A 92 -0.47 20.49 -9.09
CA ALA A 92 -0.83 21.76 -8.46
C ALA A 92 -1.63 22.62 -9.45
N ASN A 93 -2.69 23.28 -8.98
CA ASN A 93 -3.55 24.21 -9.74
C ASN A 93 -4.49 23.60 -10.79
N VAL A 94 -4.87 22.33 -10.67
CA VAL A 94 -6.04 21.83 -11.40
C VAL A 94 -7.24 21.94 -10.47
N ASP A 95 -8.22 22.77 -10.85
CA ASP A 95 -9.51 22.86 -10.17
C ASP A 95 -10.03 21.44 -9.89
N HIS A 96 -10.64 21.22 -8.73
CA HIS A 96 -11.28 19.96 -8.37
C HIS A 96 -12.47 19.68 -9.32
N VAL A 97 -12.17 19.30 -10.56
CA VAL A 97 -13.16 18.99 -11.57
C VAL A 97 -13.56 17.54 -11.33
N PRO A 98 -14.82 17.26 -10.97
CA PRO A 98 -15.26 15.91 -10.65
C PRO A 98 -15.07 14.97 -11.85
N PRO A 99 -14.74 13.69 -11.59
CA PRO A 99 -14.51 12.72 -12.65
C PRO A 99 -15.74 12.56 -13.55
N LYS A 100 -15.51 12.35 -14.85
CA LYS A 100 -16.59 12.02 -15.80
C LYS A 100 -17.04 10.59 -15.49
N PRO A 101 -18.35 10.32 -15.36
CA PRO A 101 -18.84 8.97 -15.13
C PRO A 101 -18.36 8.02 -16.23
N ILE A 102 -17.88 6.84 -15.84
CA ILE A 102 -17.56 5.75 -16.76
C ILE A 102 -18.62 4.65 -16.65
N ARG A 103 -18.76 3.85 -17.70
CA ARG A 103 -19.55 2.62 -17.63
C ARG A 103 -18.64 1.49 -17.12
N ALA A 104 -18.91 0.99 -15.92
CA ALA A 104 -18.18 -0.13 -15.34
C ALA A 104 -19.16 -1.30 -15.17
N GLY A 105 -18.93 -2.39 -15.90
CA GLY A 105 -19.83 -3.54 -15.92
C GLY A 105 -21.26 -3.16 -16.33
N ALA A 106 -22.23 -3.37 -15.43
CA ALA A 106 -23.66 -3.21 -15.70
C ALA A 106 -24.19 -1.76 -15.57
N GLY A 107 -23.39 -0.77 -15.12
CA GLY A 107 -23.91 0.58 -14.85
C GLY A 107 -22.91 1.72 -15.02
N PHE A 108 -23.41 2.97 -14.93
CA PHE A 108 -22.58 4.17 -14.91
C PHE A 108 -22.15 4.50 -13.48
N THR A 109 -20.86 4.79 -13.29
CA THR A 109 -20.28 5.16 -11.99
C THR A 109 -19.34 6.34 -12.11
N LYS A 110 -19.45 7.28 -11.17
CA LYS A 110 -18.49 8.36 -10.96
C LYS A 110 -17.43 8.00 -9.90
N THR A 111 -17.72 7.05 -9.01
CA THR A 111 -16.83 6.70 -7.89
C THR A 111 -15.67 5.80 -8.30
N MET A 112 -15.89 4.96 -9.31
CA MET A 112 -14.82 4.15 -9.93
C MET A 112 -14.26 4.80 -11.21
N ALA A 113 -14.75 5.98 -11.58
CA ALA A 113 -14.21 6.70 -12.71
C ALA A 113 -12.80 7.19 -12.38
N PRO A 114 -11.79 6.89 -13.22
CA PRO A 114 -10.44 7.35 -13.00
C PRO A 114 -10.42 8.88 -12.94
N LEU A 115 -9.54 9.41 -12.08
CA LEU A 115 -9.16 10.81 -12.14
C LEU A 115 -8.68 11.12 -13.57
N ARG A 116 -9.04 12.29 -14.09
CA ARG A 116 -8.64 12.67 -15.45
C ARG A 116 -7.11 12.68 -15.54
N GLU A 117 -6.53 12.05 -16.55
CA GLU A 117 -5.06 12.01 -16.70
C GLU A 117 -4.42 13.40 -16.70
N ALA A 118 -5.13 14.41 -17.22
CA ALA A 118 -4.69 15.81 -17.23
C ALA A 118 -4.45 16.42 -15.83
N SER A 119 -5.08 15.88 -14.77
CA SER A 119 -4.86 16.31 -13.39
C SER A 119 -3.76 15.52 -12.68
N LEU A 120 -3.15 14.54 -13.36
CA LEU A 120 -2.14 13.65 -12.80
C LEU A 120 -0.75 13.95 -13.39
N GLU A 121 0.26 13.77 -12.57
CA GLU A 121 1.67 13.83 -12.96
C GLU A 121 2.34 12.53 -12.51
N ARG A 122 2.90 11.78 -13.47
CA ARG A 122 3.69 10.58 -13.18
C ARG A 122 5.15 10.97 -13.05
N LYS A 123 5.79 10.56 -11.95
CA LYS A 123 7.21 10.79 -11.68
C LYS A 123 7.91 9.46 -11.39
N PRO A 124 9.18 9.30 -11.78
CA PRO A 124 9.99 8.19 -11.31
C PRO A 124 10.16 8.28 -9.79
N LEU A 125 10.47 7.15 -9.15
CA LEU A 125 10.88 7.14 -7.75
C LEU A 125 12.16 7.99 -7.56
N PRO A 126 12.37 8.62 -6.39
CA PRO A 126 13.58 9.40 -6.13
C PRO A 126 14.85 8.56 -6.27
N ASN A 127 15.88 9.15 -6.88
CA ASN A 127 17.23 8.58 -6.86
C ASN A 127 17.87 8.81 -5.48
N ARG A 128 18.75 7.89 -5.07
CA ARG A 128 19.55 8.03 -3.84
C ARG A 128 20.58 9.15 -3.97
#